data_AF-A0A6M0SYD1-F1
#
_entry.id   AF-A0A6M0SYD1-F1
#
_cell.length_a   1.000
_cell.length_b   1.000
_cell.length_c   1.000
_cell.angle_alpha   90.00
_cell.angle_beta   90.00
_cell.angle_gamma   90.00
#
_symmetry.space_group_name_H-M   'P 1'
#
loop_
_entity.id
_entity.type
_entity.pdbx_description
1 polymer ?
#
loop_
_entity_poly.entity_id
_entity_poly.type
_entity_poly.pdbx_seq_one_letter_code
_entity_poly.pdbx_strand_id
1 'polypeptide(L)'
;MQDMEQYKKKIKDNIEELINRGALEEAKNIIKEYEELVTNDMDVYSFKGVISMMECDMELSLMYLKEGIEVSGGNFDLYYNLAYLYESENKFRKACYYYKKASEFCSIEFNDKINEKIEELKTYYDYQEEELDSPKITIVTMVYNSKPYIEECIKSVLNQNFKDFEWVLLDNGCTDGTSEILKEYAKVDTRIKLYVNEKNSFIYKLPHNFDYVDHINNFRSEYVCFLDSDDYLHIDFLKELYEIAKLNDADISAAGVEMFNDENPQIRGDRCPPEFYTNDIKSLGEKDVFPNIYGCFRAMWGKLIKSSIAIKARKYIRFNNIQVSNGGDTIFSLTYLEFSNSVCFKNRALYYYRIRKTSIYNRDIGKKRYLDYIKIYFKSKKNLAAWDKINDDNLFFIASVLYSSMKDCIDVAASAINAPIEDRIELITAIVSDKEVRKILNDSCILMNLIDDAINGLNIIAKSNRKANN
;
A
#
# COMPACT_ATOMS: atom_id res chain seq x y z
N MET A 1 37.59 14.42 13.79
CA MET A 1 36.46 14.49 12.83
C MET A 1 36.94 14.91 11.44
N GLN A 2 37.66 16.03 11.27
CA GLN A 2 38.24 16.43 9.97
C GLN A 2 39.21 15.38 9.38
N ASP A 3 40.08 14.77 10.21
CA ASP A 3 41.04 13.77 9.71
C ASP A 3 40.38 12.49 9.16
N MET A 4 39.25 12.07 9.75
CA MET A 4 38.53 10.87 9.29
C MET A 4 37.80 11.11 7.97
N GLU A 5 37.17 12.27 7.78
CA GLU A 5 36.51 12.59 6.51
C GLU A 5 37.52 12.78 5.38
N GLN A 6 38.68 13.37 5.67
CA GLN A 6 39.77 13.48 4.70
C GLN A 6 40.38 12.11 4.35
N TYR A 7 40.49 11.21 5.33
CA TYR A 7 40.89 9.82 5.11
C TYR A 7 39.90 9.08 4.23
N LYS A 8 38.59 9.13 4.55
CA LYS A 8 37.54 8.49 3.75
C LYS A 8 37.60 8.96 2.30
N LYS A 9 37.65 10.27 2.08
CA LYS A 9 37.73 10.85 0.73
C LYS A 9 38.93 10.31 -0.04
N LYS A 10 40.13 10.34 0.56
CA LYS A 10 41.35 9.85 -0.10
C LYS A 10 41.26 8.37 -0.48
N ILE A 11 40.68 7.53 0.38
CA ILE A 11 40.51 6.10 0.09
C ILE A 11 39.49 5.89 -1.04
N LYS A 12 38.37 6.61 -1.02
CA LYS A 12 37.33 6.53 -2.07
C LYS A 12 37.86 6.99 -3.43
N ASP A 13 38.58 8.12 -3.47
CA ASP A 13 39.23 8.62 -4.69
C ASP A 13 40.20 7.57 -5.27
N ASN A 14 40.95 6.87 -4.40
CA ASN A 14 41.85 5.79 -4.82
C ASN A 14 41.08 4.56 -5.36
N ILE A 15 40.01 4.14 -4.69
CA ILE A 15 39.16 3.04 -5.17
C ILE A 15 38.59 3.38 -6.56
N GLU A 16 38.09 4.60 -6.74
CA GLU A 16 37.55 5.07 -8.02
C GLU A 16 38.61 5.07 -9.14
N GLU A 17 39.84 5.52 -8.85
CA GLU A 17 40.97 5.46 -9.79
C GLU A 17 41.31 4.02 -10.19
N LEU A 18 41.31 3.09 -9.24
CA LEU A 18 41.55 1.67 -9.47
C LEU A 18 40.47 1.05 -10.37
N ILE A 19 39.20 1.36 -10.12
CA ILE A 19 38.08 0.90 -10.94
C ILE A 19 38.21 1.45 -12.37
N ASN A 20 38.47 2.76 -12.52
CA ASN A 20 38.57 3.42 -13.82
C ASN A 20 39.71 2.86 -14.70
N ARG A 21 40.80 2.36 -14.09
CA ARG A 21 41.92 1.71 -14.82
C ARG A 21 41.77 0.19 -14.96
N GLY A 22 40.67 -0.40 -14.47
CA GLY A 22 40.40 -1.84 -14.54
C GLY A 22 41.19 -2.70 -13.53
N ALA A 23 41.78 -2.10 -12.50
CA ALA A 23 42.51 -2.81 -11.44
C ALA A 23 41.55 -3.33 -10.35
N LEU A 24 40.62 -4.21 -10.74
CA LEU A 24 39.47 -4.59 -9.92
C LEU A 24 39.85 -5.35 -8.64
N GLU A 25 40.80 -6.27 -8.70
CA GLU A 25 41.26 -7.02 -7.51
C GLU A 25 41.97 -6.11 -6.48
N GLU A 26 42.72 -5.12 -6.95
CA GLU A 26 43.31 -4.09 -6.08
C GLU A 26 42.20 -3.26 -5.42
N ALA A 27 41.17 -2.85 -6.18
CA ALA A 27 40.04 -2.10 -5.65
C ALA A 27 39.27 -2.90 -4.59
N LYS A 28 39.00 -4.19 -4.82
CA LYS A 28 38.35 -5.08 -3.86
C LYS A 28 39.15 -5.22 -2.56
N ASN A 29 40.47 -5.36 -2.65
CA ASN A 29 41.32 -5.47 -1.46
C ASN A 29 41.27 -4.20 -0.62
N ILE A 30 41.34 -3.02 -1.26
CA ILE A 30 41.23 -1.74 -0.55
C ILE A 30 39.83 -1.56 0.06
N ILE A 31 38.77 -1.94 -0.66
CA ILE A 31 37.40 -1.92 -0.13
C ILE A 31 37.31 -2.79 1.14
N LYS A 32 37.85 -4.00 1.10
CA LYS A 32 37.83 -4.91 2.25
C LYS A 32 38.55 -4.32 3.47
N GLU A 33 39.74 -3.76 3.28
CA GLU A 33 40.48 -3.08 4.35
C GLU A 33 39.73 -1.84 4.88
N TYR A 34 39.07 -1.10 4.00
CA TYR A 34 38.28 0.07 4.35
C TYR A 34 37.05 -0.30 5.20
N GLU A 35 36.35 -1.39 4.86
CA GLU A 35 35.17 -1.87 5.59
C GLU A 35 35.48 -2.35 7.02
N GLU A 36 36.72 -2.79 7.29
CA GLU A 36 37.17 -3.10 8.66
C GLU A 36 37.21 -1.86 9.57
N LEU A 37 37.38 -0.67 8.98
CA LEU A 37 37.51 0.61 9.68
C LEU A 37 36.23 1.45 9.65
N VAL A 38 35.50 1.41 8.54
CA VAL A 38 34.28 2.19 8.31
C VAL A 38 33.16 1.25 7.90
N THR A 39 32.21 1.04 8.81
CA THR A 39 31.05 0.20 8.56
C THR A 39 29.94 0.99 7.87
N ASN A 40 29.23 0.34 6.94
CA ASN A 40 28.02 0.85 6.27
C ASN A 40 28.20 2.18 5.50
N ASP A 41 29.37 2.40 4.89
CA ASP A 41 29.55 3.53 3.97
C ASP A 41 28.84 3.25 2.63
N MET A 42 27.98 4.17 2.21
CA MET A 42 27.11 4.02 1.04
C MET A 42 27.90 3.85 -0.26
N ASP A 43 29.02 4.57 -0.37
CA ASP A 43 29.80 4.60 -1.61
C ASP A 43 30.47 3.25 -1.87
N VAL A 44 30.70 2.45 -0.81
CA VAL A 44 31.23 1.08 -0.91
C VAL A 44 30.26 0.18 -1.68
N TYR A 45 28.96 0.28 -1.42
CA TYR A 45 27.95 -0.49 -2.17
C TYR A 45 27.93 -0.10 -3.65
N SER A 46 28.11 1.19 -3.95
CA SER A 46 28.22 1.68 -5.32
C SER A 46 29.46 1.09 -6.01
N PHE A 47 30.64 1.16 -5.38
CA PHE A 47 31.86 0.58 -5.92
C PHE A 47 31.76 -0.93 -6.16
N LYS A 48 31.22 -1.67 -5.19
CA LYS A 48 30.98 -3.12 -5.34
C LYS A 48 30.05 -3.41 -6.51
N GLY A 49 28.97 -2.63 -6.65
CA GLY A 49 28.06 -2.71 -7.79
C GLY A 49 28.75 -2.51 -9.14
N VAL A 50 29.60 -1.49 -9.26
CA VAL A 50 30.36 -1.19 -10.49
C VAL A 50 31.38 -2.27 -10.80
N ILE A 51 32.16 -2.72 -9.80
CA ILE A 51 33.12 -3.82 -9.96
C ILE A 51 32.41 -5.07 -10.48
N SER A 52 31.28 -5.47 -9.88
CA SER A 52 30.51 -6.62 -10.33
C SER A 52 29.99 -6.47 -11.77
N MET A 53 29.56 -5.27 -12.19
CA MET A 53 29.21 -5.02 -13.60
C MET A 53 30.41 -5.22 -14.54
N MET A 54 31.58 -4.71 -14.17
CA MET A 54 32.81 -4.85 -14.97
C MET A 54 33.26 -6.32 -15.06
N GLU A 55 32.94 -7.12 -14.05
CA GLU A 55 33.17 -8.58 -14.03
C GLU A 55 32.04 -9.39 -14.71
N CYS A 56 31.05 -8.71 -15.29
CA CYS A 56 29.87 -9.31 -15.92
C CYS A 56 28.97 -10.11 -14.95
N ASP A 57 29.06 -9.88 -13.64
CA ASP A 57 28.17 -10.45 -12.63
C ASP A 57 27.02 -9.48 -12.31
N MET A 58 26.02 -9.48 -13.18
CA MET A 58 24.89 -8.57 -13.11
C MET A 58 23.97 -8.84 -11.90
N GLU A 59 23.86 -10.10 -11.49
CA GLU A 59 23.07 -10.49 -10.31
C GLU A 59 23.71 -9.96 -9.03
N LEU A 60 25.03 -10.13 -8.88
CA LEU A 60 25.77 -9.61 -7.74
C LEU A 60 25.80 -8.08 -7.72
N SER A 61 25.93 -7.45 -8.90
CA SER A 61 25.82 -6.00 -9.03
C SER A 61 24.46 -5.49 -8.55
N LEU A 62 23.38 -6.12 -9.01
CA LEU A 62 22.01 -5.78 -8.62
C LEU A 62 21.82 -5.89 -7.10
N MET A 63 22.37 -6.93 -6.49
CA MET A 63 22.34 -7.16 -5.05
C MET A 63 23.00 -6.01 -4.28
N TYR A 64 24.26 -5.68 -4.60
CA TYR A 64 24.99 -4.60 -3.90
C TYR A 64 24.33 -3.23 -4.05
N LEU A 65 23.87 -2.90 -5.26
CA LEU A 65 23.21 -1.61 -5.52
C LEU A 65 21.89 -1.48 -4.76
N LYS A 66 21.07 -2.55 -4.72
CA LYS A 66 19.82 -2.56 -3.95
C LYS A 66 20.06 -2.48 -2.44
N GLU A 67 21.04 -3.23 -1.91
CA GLU A 67 21.40 -3.20 -0.49
C GLU A 67 21.88 -1.80 -0.07
N GLY A 68 22.71 -1.15 -0.89
CA GLY A 68 23.16 0.22 -0.63
C GLY A 68 22.01 1.24 -0.56
N ILE A 69 20.97 1.07 -1.39
CA ILE A 69 19.79 1.95 -1.38
C ILE A 69 18.99 1.76 -0.08
N GLU A 70 18.86 0.52 0.41
CA GLU A 70 18.17 0.24 1.68
C GLU A 70 18.89 0.87 2.88
N VAL A 71 20.22 0.84 2.90
CA VAL A 71 21.03 1.39 4.00
C VAL A 71 21.05 2.93 4.00
N SER A 72 21.15 3.56 2.81
CA SER A 72 21.37 5.01 2.69
C SER A 72 20.09 5.85 2.66
N GLY A 73 18.95 5.26 2.28
CA GLY A 73 17.72 6.01 1.98
C GLY A 73 17.74 6.70 0.60
N GLY A 74 18.79 6.48 -0.21
CA GLY A 74 18.95 7.00 -1.56
C GLY A 74 20.18 7.89 -1.75
N ASN A 75 21.00 7.54 -2.75
CA ASN A 75 22.18 8.30 -3.18
C ASN A 75 22.23 8.32 -4.72
N PHE A 76 22.79 9.39 -5.28
CA PHE A 76 22.93 9.59 -6.71
C PHE A 76 23.60 8.40 -7.43
N ASP A 77 24.80 8.00 -7.00
CA ASP A 77 25.61 6.97 -7.64
C ASP A 77 24.93 5.60 -7.62
N LEU A 78 24.29 5.26 -6.49
CA LEU A 78 23.54 4.00 -6.38
C LEU A 78 22.38 3.94 -7.39
N TYR A 79 21.58 5.02 -7.49
CA TYR A 79 20.48 5.06 -8.45
C TYR A 79 20.96 5.13 -9.89
N TYR A 80 22.03 5.88 -10.17
CA TYR A 80 22.59 6.03 -11.50
C TYR A 80 23.20 4.72 -12.00
N ASN A 81 24.01 4.04 -11.17
CA ASN A 81 24.60 2.75 -11.51
C ASN A 81 23.55 1.65 -11.64
N LEU A 82 22.49 1.69 -10.83
CA LEU A 82 21.36 0.78 -10.99
C LEU A 82 20.58 1.04 -12.28
N ALA A 83 20.42 2.31 -12.67
CA ALA A 83 19.83 2.66 -13.95
C ALA A 83 20.67 2.16 -15.13
N TYR A 84 21.99 2.34 -15.06
CA TYR A 84 22.94 1.86 -16.05
C TYR A 84 22.96 0.34 -16.17
N LEU A 85 22.90 -0.38 -15.04
CA LEU A 85 22.75 -1.83 -15.02
C LEU A 85 21.51 -2.25 -15.82
N TYR A 86 20.35 -1.66 -15.52
CA TYR A 86 19.12 -1.95 -16.25
C TYR A 86 19.19 -1.55 -17.73
N GLU A 87 19.86 -0.46 -18.07
CA GLU A 87 20.11 -0.07 -19.45
C GLU A 87 20.91 -1.14 -20.19
N SER A 88 22.00 -1.62 -19.59
CA SER A 88 22.85 -2.66 -20.20
C SER A 88 22.15 -4.00 -20.37
N GLU A 89 21.14 -4.28 -19.54
CA GLU A 89 20.24 -5.43 -19.67
C GLU A 89 19.05 -5.20 -20.63
N ASN A 90 19.02 -4.07 -21.36
CA ASN A 90 17.91 -3.63 -22.21
C ASN A 90 16.56 -3.47 -21.47
N LYS A 91 16.58 -3.32 -20.14
CA LYS A 91 15.41 -3.04 -19.31
C LYS A 91 15.17 -1.52 -19.26
N PHE A 92 15.05 -0.89 -20.43
CA PHE A 92 15.10 0.57 -20.59
C PHE A 92 14.09 1.35 -19.75
N ARG A 93 12.88 0.83 -19.53
CA ARG A 93 11.91 1.50 -18.66
C ARG A 93 12.35 1.54 -17.19
N LYS A 94 12.94 0.44 -16.69
CA LYS A 94 13.54 0.43 -15.34
C LYS A 94 14.73 1.38 -15.30
N ALA A 95 15.56 1.38 -16.35
CA ALA A 95 16.64 2.35 -16.48
C ALA A 95 16.12 3.79 -16.39
N CYS A 96 15.10 4.17 -17.16
CA CYS A 96 14.48 5.50 -17.08
C CYS A 96 13.96 5.85 -15.69
N TYR A 97 13.30 4.91 -15.01
CA TYR A 97 12.82 5.12 -13.63
C TYR A 97 13.97 5.42 -12.68
N TYR A 98 15.03 4.62 -12.73
CA TYR A 98 16.18 4.78 -11.83
C TYR A 98 17.05 5.99 -12.20
N TYR A 99 17.17 6.34 -13.48
CA TYR A 99 17.75 7.61 -13.92
C TYR A 99 16.95 8.79 -13.38
N LYS A 100 15.61 8.71 -13.42
CA LYS A 100 14.77 9.75 -12.84
C LYS A 100 14.95 9.85 -11.33
N LYS A 101 15.10 8.72 -10.64
CA LYS A 101 15.43 8.70 -9.22
C LYS A 101 16.79 9.33 -8.93
N ALA A 102 17.82 9.01 -9.72
CA ALA A 102 19.13 9.64 -9.59
C ALA A 102 19.06 11.17 -9.75
N SER A 103 18.20 11.68 -10.65
CA SER A 103 18.00 13.13 -10.85
C SER A 103 17.48 13.87 -9.61
N GLU A 104 16.89 13.17 -8.64
CA GLU A 104 16.42 13.75 -7.37
C GLU A 104 17.60 14.10 -6.43
N PHE A 105 18.81 13.59 -6.72
CA PHE A 105 20.01 13.69 -5.86
C PHE A 105 21.21 14.38 -6.54
N CYS A 106 21.05 14.94 -7.74
CA CYS A 106 22.14 15.55 -8.51
C CYS A 106 22.06 17.10 -8.57
N SER A 107 23.12 17.74 -9.06
CA SER A 107 23.10 19.17 -9.41
C SER A 107 22.18 19.45 -10.61
N ILE A 108 21.75 20.70 -10.78
CA ILE A 108 20.87 21.13 -11.88
C ILE A 108 21.49 20.79 -13.24
N GLU A 109 22.78 21.09 -13.44
CA GLU A 109 23.49 20.82 -14.70
C GLU A 109 23.54 19.32 -15.06
N PHE A 110 23.60 18.44 -14.05
CA PHE A 110 23.60 17.00 -14.28
C PHE A 110 22.20 16.45 -14.58
N ASN A 111 21.16 17.18 -14.14
CA ASN A 111 19.76 16.81 -14.36
C ASN A 111 19.41 16.86 -15.85
N ASP A 112 19.91 17.86 -16.57
CA ASP A 112 19.67 18.01 -18.01
C ASP A 112 20.22 16.82 -18.80
N LYS A 113 21.45 16.38 -18.49
CA LYS A 113 22.05 15.17 -19.09
C LYS A 113 21.25 13.91 -18.80
N ILE A 114 20.74 13.78 -17.58
CA ILE A 114 19.88 12.65 -17.22
C ILE A 114 18.56 12.70 -17.99
N ASN A 115 17.95 13.88 -18.14
CA ASN A 115 16.71 14.02 -18.89
C ASN A 115 16.94 13.71 -20.39
N GLU A 116 18.03 14.18 -20.98
CA GLU A 116 18.42 13.80 -22.35
C GLU A 116 18.59 12.28 -22.49
N LYS A 117 19.29 11.64 -21.55
CA LYS A 117 19.45 10.19 -21.52
C LYS A 117 18.11 9.47 -21.39
N ILE A 118 17.22 9.97 -20.54
CA ILE A 118 15.86 9.43 -20.40
C ILE A 118 15.13 9.53 -21.74
N GLU A 119 15.10 10.69 -22.40
CA GLU A 119 14.44 10.87 -23.70
C GLU A 119 15.04 9.96 -24.78
N GLU A 120 16.37 9.77 -24.79
CA GLU A 120 17.03 8.79 -25.66
C GLU A 120 16.49 7.38 -25.41
N LEU A 121 16.48 6.95 -24.14
CA LEU A 121 16.01 5.62 -23.74
C LEU A 121 14.52 5.38 -24.05
N LYS A 122 13.69 6.43 -24.01
CA LYS A 122 12.29 6.35 -24.41
C LYS A 122 12.12 5.86 -25.84
N THR A 123 12.97 6.32 -26.75
CA THR A 123 12.90 5.92 -28.16
C THR A 123 13.10 4.41 -28.37
N TYR A 124 13.91 3.75 -27.52
CA TYR A 124 14.19 2.33 -27.65
C TYR A 124 13.06 1.44 -27.12
N TYR A 125 12.44 1.79 -25.98
CA TYR A 125 11.33 0.97 -25.47
C TYR A 125 9.98 1.32 -26.10
N ASP A 126 9.75 2.56 -26.53
CA ASP A 126 8.57 2.91 -27.33
C ASP A 126 8.58 2.15 -28.68
N TYR A 127 9.77 1.78 -29.19
CA TYR A 127 9.93 0.95 -30.40
C TYR A 127 9.83 -0.57 -30.13
N GLN A 128 10.21 -1.05 -28.94
CA GLN A 128 10.08 -2.47 -28.57
C GLN A 128 8.70 -2.85 -27.98
N GLU A 129 7.85 -1.87 -27.67
CA GLU A 129 6.44 -2.05 -27.32
C GLU A 129 5.53 -1.99 -28.56
N GLU A 130 5.88 -2.66 -29.67
CA GLU A 130 4.83 -3.20 -30.54
C GLU A 130 4.05 -4.23 -29.71
N GLU A 131 2.92 -3.78 -29.13
CA GLU A 131 1.86 -4.49 -28.41
C GLU A 131 2.25 -5.88 -27.85
N LEU A 132 3.02 -5.89 -26.75
CA LEU A 132 2.72 -6.88 -25.72
C LEU A 132 1.40 -6.42 -25.08
N ASP A 133 0.30 -7.05 -25.49
CA ASP A 133 -1.08 -6.75 -25.09
C ASP A 133 -1.13 -6.48 -23.58
N SER A 134 -1.29 -5.20 -23.21
CA SER A 134 -1.26 -4.80 -21.81
C SER A 134 -2.55 -5.28 -21.14
N PRO A 135 -2.46 -5.98 -20.00
CA PRO A 135 -3.62 -6.65 -19.42
C PRO A 135 -4.70 -5.63 -19.12
N LYS A 136 -5.97 -5.92 -19.39
CA LYS A 136 -7.04 -4.95 -19.06
C LYS A 136 -7.14 -4.67 -17.57
N ILE A 137 -6.83 -5.67 -16.73
CA ILE A 137 -6.89 -5.55 -15.29
C ILE A 137 -5.59 -6.06 -14.64
N THR A 138 -5.04 -5.28 -13.70
CA THR A 138 -4.04 -5.78 -12.74
C THR A 138 -4.74 -6.06 -11.41
N ILE A 139 -4.64 -7.29 -10.91
CA ILE A 139 -5.02 -7.63 -9.54
C ILE A 139 -3.76 -7.49 -8.67
N VAL A 140 -3.88 -6.89 -7.49
CA VAL A 140 -2.76 -6.75 -6.54
C VAL A 140 -3.11 -7.40 -5.22
N THR A 141 -2.26 -8.33 -4.79
CA THR A 141 -2.42 -9.04 -3.52
C THR A 141 -1.06 -9.10 -2.81
N MET A 142 -1.03 -8.65 -1.56
CA MET A 142 0.11 -8.85 -0.69
C MET A 142 -0.22 -10.00 0.28
N VAL A 143 0.70 -10.95 0.41
CA VAL A 143 0.47 -12.19 1.13
C VAL A 143 1.44 -12.28 2.30
N TYR A 144 0.91 -12.54 3.50
CA TYR A 144 1.72 -12.90 4.66
C TYR A 144 1.02 -13.98 5.47
N ASN A 145 1.69 -15.13 5.64
CA ASN A 145 1.25 -16.25 6.47
C ASN A 145 -0.25 -16.56 6.37
N SER A 146 -0.70 -16.82 5.13
CA SER A 146 -2.11 -17.04 4.79
C SER A 146 -2.37 -18.46 4.28
N LYS A 147 -1.52 -19.42 4.65
CA LYS A 147 -1.61 -20.82 4.18
C LYS A 147 -3.01 -21.45 4.30
N PRO A 148 -3.80 -21.21 5.36
CA PRO A 148 -5.15 -21.79 5.45
C PRO A 148 -6.14 -21.28 4.39
N TYR A 149 -5.87 -20.12 3.77
CA TYR A 149 -6.84 -19.39 2.95
C TYR A 149 -6.36 -19.17 1.51
N ILE A 150 -5.05 -19.12 1.30
CA ILE A 150 -4.44 -18.67 0.05
C ILE A 150 -4.86 -19.51 -1.17
N GLU A 151 -5.08 -20.81 -1.00
CA GLU A 151 -5.46 -21.67 -2.12
C GLU A 151 -6.87 -21.35 -2.65
N GLU A 152 -7.80 -20.98 -1.77
CA GLU A 152 -9.14 -20.53 -2.16
C GLU A 152 -9.09 -19.18 -2.86
N CYS A 153 -8.29 -18.25 -2.33
CA CYS A 153 -8.00 -16.95 -2.94
C CYS A 153 -7.48 -17.14 -4.37
N ILE A 154 -6.45 -17.98 -4.56
CA ILE A 154 -5.87 -18.31 -5.87
C ILE A 154 -6.91 -18.90 -6.81
N LYS A 155 -7.65 -19.92 -6.38
CA LYS A 155 -8.68 -20.54 -7.22
C LYS A 155 -9.74 -19.53 -7.64
N SER A 156 -10.12 -18.59 -6.77
CA SER A 156 -11.11 -17.56 -7.10
C SER A 156 -10.64 -16.59 -8.19
N VAL A 157 -9.34 -16.26 -8.21
CA VAL A 157 -8.73 -15.40 -9.22
C VAL A 157 -8.51 -16.15 -10.54
N LEU A 158 -7.91 -17.34 -10.50
CA LEU A 158 -7.56 -18.06 -11.72
C LEU A 158 -8.79 -18.54 -12.51
N ASN A 159 -9.90 -18.79 -11.81
CA ASN A 159 -11.15 -19.23 -12.42
C ASN A 159 -11.98 -18.08 -13.01
N GLN A 160 -11.66 -16.80 -12.77
CA GLN A 160 -12.45 -15.64 -13.24
C GLN A 160 -12.90 -15.79 -14.71
N ASN A 161 -14.16 -15.46 -15.00
CA ASN A 161 -14.71 -15.52 -16.36
C ASN A 161 -14.06 -14.49 -17.31
N PHE A 162 -13.51 -13.41 -16.76
CA PHE A 162 -12.65 -12.47 -17.47
C PHE A 162 -11.21 -13.00 -17.53
N LYS A 163 -10.59 -13.05 -18.71
CA LYS A 163 -9.29 -13.72 -18.91
C LYS A 163 -8.11 -12.77 -19.11
N ASP A 164 -8.38 -11.54 -19.53
CA ASP A 164 -7.37 -10.54 -19.86
C ASP A 164 -6.91 -9.74 -18.62
N PHE A 165 -6.21 -10.43 -17.73
CA PHE A 165 -5.67 -9.84 -16.51
C PHE A 165 -4.28 -10.38 -16.18
N GLU A 166 -3.54 -9.59 -15.41
CA GLU A 166 -2.37 -10.05 -14.67
C GLU A 166 -2.66 -10.03 -13.17
N TRP A 167 -1.97 -10.89 -12.41
CA TRP A 167 -2.06 -10.92 -10.96
C TRP A 167 -0.69 -10.71 -10.33
N VAL A 168 -0.51 -9.53 -9.74
CA VAL A 168 0.70 -9.13 -9.04
C VAL A 168 0.60 -9.57 -7.59
N LEU A 169 1.43 -10.55 -7.24
CA LEU A 169 1.51 -11.14 -5.92
C LEU A 169 2.81 -10.77 -5.25
N LEU A 170 2.73 -10.20 -4.04
CA LEU A 170 3.90 -10.04 -3.17
C LEU A 170 3.83 -11.06 -2.03
N ASP A 171 4.69 -12.07 -2.09
CA ASP A 171 5.04 -12.86 -0.91
C ASP A 171 5.86 -11.97 0.04
N ASN A 172 5.24 -11.53 1.12
CA ASN A 172 5.82 -10.60 2.07
C ASN A 172 6.60 -11.34 3.18
N GLY A 173 7.50 -12.24 2.78
CA GLY A 173 8.35 -13.03 3.68
C GLY A 173 7.57 -14.06 4.49
N CYS A 174 6.71 -14.86 3.84
CA CYS A 174 5.95 -15.91 4.51
C CYS A 174 6.87 -17.00 5.10
N THR A 175 6.44 -17.61 6.20
CA THR A 175 7.18 -18.65 6.94
C THR A 175 6.33 -19.87 7.28
N ASP A 176 5.05 -19.88 6.92
CA ASP A 176 4.08 -20.93 7.27
C ASP A 176 3.90 -22.01 6.18
N GLY A 177 4.57 -21.86 5.04
CA GLY A 177 4.39 -22.69 3.85
C GLY A 177 3.60 -22.02 2.72
N THR A 178 3.18 -20.76 2.88
CA THR A 178 2.46 -20.01 1.84
C THR A 178 3.34 -19.76 0.61
N SER A 179 4.63 -19.51 0.81
CA SER A 179 5.60 -19.24 -0.27
C SER A 179 5.68 -20.36 -1.31
N GLU A 180 5.68 -21.61 -0.85
CA GLU A 180 5.75 -22.80 -1.71
C GLU A 180 4.51 -22.88 -2.61
N ILE A 181 3.32 -22.66 -2.03
CA ILE A 181 2.05 -22.64 -2.75
C ILE A 181 2.08 -21.56 -3.84
N LEU A 182 2.47 -20.34 -3.49
CA LEU A 182 2.56 -19.23 -4.45
C LEU A 182 3.51 -19.55 -5.62
N LYS A 183 4.69 -20.13 -5.32
CA LYS A 183 5.68 -20.53 -6.33
C LYS A 183 5.16 -21.64 -7.24
N GLU A 184 4.40 -22.60 -6.72
CA GLU A 184 3.80 -23.67 -7.53
C GLU A 184 2.81 -23.12 -8.54
N TYR A 185 1.90 -22.23 -8.11
CA TYR A 185 0.93 -21.59 -9.01
C TYR A 185 1.60 -20.66 -10.03
N ALA A 186 2.59 -19.87 -9.61
CA ALA A 186 3.32 -18.97 -10.51
C ALA A 186 4.10 -19.69 -11.62
N LYS A 187 4.47 -20.97 -11.41
CA LYS A 187 5.11 -21.79 -12.45
C LYS A 187 4.16 -22.22 -13.56
N VAL A 188 2.87 -22.37 -13.25
CA VAL A 188 1.88 -22.96 -14.17
C VAL A 188 0.98 -21.93 -14.83
N ASP A 189 0.79 -20.75 -14.21
CA ASP A 189 -0.06 -19.68 -14.76
C ASP A 189 0.75 -18.41 -15.00
N THR A 190 0.96 -18.07 -16.27
CA THR A 190 1.81 -16.95 -16.72
C THR A 190 1.23 -15.57 -16.37
N ARG A 191 -0.06 -15.52 -16.00
CA ARG A 191 -0.71 -14.30 -15.52
C ARG A 191 -0.22 -13.90 -14.13
N ILE A 192 0.32 -14.83 -13.35
CA ILE A 192 0.86 -14.55 -12.01
C ILE A 192 2.25 -13.91 -12.13
N LYS A 193 2.38 -12.70 -11.60
CA LYS A 193 3.66 -12.00 -11.39
C LYS A 193 4.01 -12.05 -9.91
N LEU A 194 4.78 -13.06 -9.51
CA LEU A 194 5.19 -13.29 -8.13
C LEU A 194 6.48 -12.52 -7.80
N TYR A 195 6.39 -11.69 -6.78
CA TYR A 195 7.50 -10.99 -6.13
C TYR A 195 7.67 -11.55 -4.72
N VAL A 196 8.91 -11.61 -4.22
CA VAL A 196 9.21 -12.19 -2.91
C VAL A 196 10.07 -11.21 -2.11
N ASN A 197 9.67 -10.95 -0.88
CA ASN A 197 10.52 -10.35 0.15
C ASN A 197 11.21 -11.45 0.95
N GLU A 198 12.47 -11.24 1.33
CA GLU A 198 13.16 -12.15 2.25
C GLU A 198 12.60 -12.12 3.67
N LYS A 199 12.11 -10.95 4.09
CA LYS A 199 11.56 -10.69 5.43
C LYS A 199 10.28 -9.90 5.32
N ASN A 200 9.43 -10.05 6.34
CA ASN A 200 8.20 -9.28 6.41
C ASN A 200 8.47 -7.77 6.45
N SER A 201 7.94 -7.06 5.46
CA SER A 201 7.74 -5.62 5.54
C SER A 201 6.39 -5.37 6.22
N PHE A 202 6.34 -4.53 7.26
CA PHE A 202 5.05 -4.19 7.87
C PHE A 202 4.09 -3.63 6.81
N ILE A 203 2.83 -4.07 6.80
CA ILE A 203 1.79 -3.78 5.78
C ILE A 203 1.59 -2.27 5.48
N TYR A 204 1.96 -1.40 6.41
CA TYR A 204 1.83 0.05 6.28
C TYR A 204 3.15 0.78 5.93
N LYS A 205 4.21 0.03 5.60
CA LYS A 205 5.48 0.55 5.07
C LYS A 205 5.62 0.20 3.59
N LEU A 206 6.49 0.93 2.89
CA LEU A 206 6.91 0.54 1.56
C LEU A 206 7.52 -0.87 1.62
N PRO A 207 7.06 -1.80 0.76
CA PRO A 207 7.67 -3.11 0.65
C PRO A 207 9.16 -3.04 0.30
N HIS A 208 9.92 -4.02 0.77
CA HIS A 208 11.36 -4.14 0.45
C HIS A 208 11.61 -4.52 -1.01
N ASN A 209 10.67 -5.24 -1.65
CA ASN A 209 10.81 -5.62 -3.06
C ASN A 209 10.60 -4.41 -3.99
N PHE A 210 11.70 -3.84 -4.48
CA PHE A 210 11.70 -2.70 -5.39
C PHE A 210 10.96 -2.97 -6.71
N ASP A 211 11.00 -4.20 -7.24
CA ASP A 211 10.35 -4.53 -8.49
C ASP A 211 8.82 -4.58 -8.35
N TYR A 212 8.32 -5.06 -7.22
CA TYR A 212 6.91 -4.93 -6.84
C TYR A 212 6.52 -3.47 -6.68
N VAL A 213 7.34 -2.67 -5.97
CA VAL A 213 7.10 -1.24 -5.76
C VAL A 213 7.04 -0.50 -7.09
N ASP A 214 7.94 -0.78 -8.02
CA ASP A 214 7.90 -0.23 -9.37
C ASP A 214 6.61 -0.61 -10.09
N HIS A 215 6.23 -1.90 -10.06
CA HIS A 215 5.01 -2.38 -10.68
C HIS A 215 3.78 -1.61 -10.17
N ILE A 216 3.61 -1.50 -8.86
CA ILE A 216 2.43 -0.83 -8.26
C ILE A 216 2.44 0.70 -8.39
N ASN A 217 3.57 1.29 -8.79
CA ASN A 217 3.70 2.71 -9.10
C ASN A 217 3.48 3.01 -10.59
N ASN A 218 3.54 1.98 -11.44
CA ASN A 218 3.58 2.09 -12.89
C ASN A 218 2.72 1.01 -13.58
N PHE A 219 1.49 0.80 -13.08
CA PHE A 219 0.54 -0.13 -13.69
C PHE A 219 0.39 0.11 -15.20
N ARG A 220 0.40 -0.98 -15.96
CA ARG A 220 0.22 -0.97 -17.42
C ARG A 220 -1.23 -1.25 -17.84
N SER A 221 -2.03 -1.77 -16.92
CA SER A 221 -3.42 -2.10 -17.16
C SER A 221 -4.34 -0.89 -17.23
N GLU A 222 -5.52 -1.07 -17.81
CA GLU A 222 -6.56 -0.04 -17.80
C GLU A 222 -7.10 0.18 -16.38
N TYR A 223 -7.34 -0.90 -15.64
CA TYR A 223 -7.86 -0.89 -14.28
C TYR A 223 -7.02 -1.74 -13.32
N VAL A 224 -7.05 -1.38 -12.04
CA VAL A 224 -6.48 -2.15 -10.94
C VAL A 224 -7.55 -2.53 -9.92
N CYS A 225 -7.46 -3.71 -9.33
CA CYS A 225 -8.17 -4.06 -8.10
C CYS A 225 -7.22 -4.62 -7.04
N PHE A 226 -7.62 -4.46 -5.78
CA PHE A 226 -6.93 -5.04 -4.63
C PHE A 226 -7.73 -6.20 -4.07
N LEU A 227 -7.04 -7.25 -3.66
CA LEU A 227 -7.61 -8.46 -3.06
C LEU A 227 -6.74 -8.88 -1.88
N ASP A 228 -7.36 -9.05 -0.72
CA ASP A 228 -6.69 -9.59 0.48
C ASP A 228 -6.50 -11.10 0.35
N SER A 229 -5.37 -11.62 0.88
CA SER A 229 -4.96 -13.01 0.69
C SER A 229 -5.79 -14.05 1.45
N ASP A 230 -6.66 -13.60 2.36
CA ASP A 230 -7.62 -14.39 3.12
C ASP A 230 -9.06 -14.31 2.59
N ASP A 231 -9.28 -13.50 1.56
CA ASP A 231 -10.57 -13.31 0.90
C ASP A 231 -10.62 -14.01 -0.46
N TYR A 232 -11.80 -14.03 -1.08
CA TYR A 232 -11.98 -14.58 -2.42
C TYR A 232 -13.02 -13.80 -3.24
N LEU A 233 -12.97 -13.99 -4.57
CA LEU A 233 -13.82 -13.29 -5.52
C LEU A 233 -14.92 -14.19 -6.09
N HIS A 234 -16.07 -13.60 -6.39
CA HIS A 234 -17.07 -14.25 -7.24
C HIS A 234 -16.52 -14.45 -8.66
N ILE A 235 -16.90 -15.53 -9.35
CA ILE A 235 -16.39 -15.91 -10.69
C ILE A 235 -16.55 -14.81 -11.76
N ASP A 236 -17.55 -13.95 -11.59
CA ASP A 236 -17.88 -12.83 -12.48
C ASP A 236 -17.37 -11.47 -11.99
N PHE A 237 -16.63 -11.41 -10.87
CA PHE A 237 -16.18 -10.14 -10.26
C PHE A 237 -15.48 -9.22 -11.27
N LEU A 238 -14.45 -9.72 -11.95
CA LEU A 238 -13.70 -8.94 -12.93
C LEU A 238 -14.55 -8.61 -14.16
N LYS A 239 -15.33 -9.58 -14.65
CA LYS A 239 -16.14 -9.44 -15.86
C LYS A 239 -17.20 -8.34 -15.70
N GLU A 240 -18.02 -8.44 -14.66
CA GLU A 240 -19.10 -7.49 -14.44
C GLU A 240 -18.58 -6.09 -14.16
N LEU A 241 -17.56 -5.97 -13.31
CA LEU A 241 -17.00 -4.66 -12.98
C LEU A 241 -16.32 -4.01 -14.20
N TYR A 242 -15.66 -4.79 -15.05
CA TYR A 242 -15.05 -4.28 -16.27
C TYR A 242 -16.13 -3.86 -17.28
N GLU A 243 -17.13 -4.71 -17.54
CA GLU A 243 -18.21 -4.41 -18.48
C GLU A 243 -18.97 -3.13 -18.10
N ILE A 244 -19.36 -2.97 -16.82
CA ILE A 244 -20.05 -1.74 -16.39
C ILE A 244 -19.13 -0.51 -16.42
N ALA A 245 -17.83 -0.68 -16.15
CA ALA A 245 -16.88 0.42 -16.23
C ALA A 245 -16.73 0.89 -17.68
N LYS A 246 -16.57 -0.03 -18.63
CA LYS A 246 -16.44 0.29 -20.06
C LYS A 246 -17.73 0.84 -20.65
N LEU A 247 -18.89 0.29 -20.27
CA LEU A 247 -20.19 0.79 -20.72
C LEU A 247 -20.41 2.27 -20.36
N ASN A 248 -19.91 2.68 -19.20
CA ASN A 248 -20.16 4.01 -18.64
C ASN A 248 -18.95 4.96 -18.73
N ASP A 249 -17.84 4.52 -19.33
CA ASP A 249 -16.51 5.18 -19.25
C ASP A 249 -16.18 5.62 -17.81
N ALA A 250 -16.36 4.71 -16.85
CA ALA A 250 -16.22 5.00 -15.43
C ALA A 250 -14.75 4.93 -14.99
N ASP A 251 -14.35 5.90 -14.17
CA ASP A 251 -13.05 5.93 -13.50
C ASP A 251 -12.96 4.88 -12.40
N ILE A 252 -14.08 4.58 -11.73
CA ILE A 252 -14.20 3.51 -10.73
C ILE A 252 -15.48 2.71 -10.99
N SER A 253 -15.39 1.39 -10.90
CA SER A 253 -16.55 0.51 -10.75
C SER A 253 -16.45 -0.28 -9.45
N ALA A 254 -17.54 -0.41 -8.71
CA ALA A 254 -17.55 -1.11 -7.42
C ALA A 254 -18.77 -2.02 -7.27
N ALA A 255 -18.60 -3.11 -6.54
CA ALA A 255 -19.67 -4.05 -6.23
C ALA A 255 -19.85 -4.19 -4.72
N GLY A 256 -20.92 -4.86 -4.34
CA GLY A 256 -21.17 -5.24 -2.97
C GLY A 256 -20.20 -6.31 -2.46
N VAL A 257 -20.24 -6.49 -1.15
CA VAL A 257 -19.49 -7.50 -0.42
C VAL A 257 -20.41 -8.37 0.39
N GLU A 258 -20.10 -9.66 0.44
CA GLU A 258 -20.63 -10.58 1.43
C GLU A 258 -19.54 -10.87 2.46
N MET A 259 -19.88 -10.71 3.73
CA MET A 259 -18.99 -10.92 4.87
C MET A 259 -19.42 -12.21 5.57
N PHE A 260 -18.48 -13.10 5.85
CA PHE A 260 -18.77 -14.38 6.52
C PHE A 260 -17.77 -14.66 7.63
N ASN A 261 -18.23 -15.30 8.69
CA ASN A 261 -17.37 -15.67 9.82
C ASN A 261 -16.59 -16.96 9.51
N ASP A 262 -15.28 -16.94 9.73
CA ASP A 262 -14.40 -18.07 9.45
C ASP A 262 -14.67 -19.29 10.37
N GLU A 263 -14.98 -19.05 11.64
CA GLU A 263 -15.28 -20.11 12.62
C GLU A 263 -16.70 -20.67 12.45
N ASN A 264 -17.63 -19.85 11.96
CA ASN A 264 -19.00 -20.25 11.67
C ASN A 264 -19.51 -19.62 10.35
N PRO A 265 -19.26 -20.27 9.21
CA PRO A 265 -19.62 -19.74 7.88
C PRO A 265 -21.12 -19.53 7.63
N GLN A 266 -22.00 -19.94 8.56
CA GLN A 266 -23.44 -19.63 8.52
C GLN A 266 -23.74 -18.20 9.00
N ILE A 267 -22.84 -17.59 9.77
CA ILE A 267 -22.95 -16.19 10.17
C ILE A 267 -22.45 -15.35 8.99
N ARG A 268 -23.40 -14.78 8.25
CA ARG A 268 -23.17 -13.96 7.07
C ARG A 268 -23.87 -12.61 7.20
N GLY A 269 -23.34 -11.62 6.51
CA GLY A 269 -23.99 -10.35 6.29
C GLY A 269 -23.50 -9.75 4.98
N ASP A 270 -24.28 -8.88 4.37
CA ASP A 270 -23.91 -8.25 3.11
C ASP A 270 -23.91 -6.72 3.21
N ARG A 271 -23.18 -6.12 2.29
CA ARG A 271 -23.22 -4.68 2.04
C ARG A 271 -23.16 -4.48 0.55
N CYS A 272 -24.31 -4.25 -0.06
CA CYS A 272 -24.41 -3.92 -1.47
C CYS A 272 -24.76 -2.44 -1.66
N PRO A 273 -24.04 -1.70 -2.52
CA PRO A 273 -24.45 -0.36 -2.91
C PRO A 273 -25.71 -0.43 -3.78
N PRO A 274 -26.50 0.66 -3.88
CA PRO A 274 -27.52 0.77 -4.91
C PRO A 274 -26.88 0.69 -6.30
N GLU A 275 -27.63 0.24 -7.30
CA GLU A 275 -27.19 0.37 -8.70
C GLU A 275 -27.22 1.86 -9.06
N PHE A 276 -26.04 2.41 -9.35
CA PHE A 276 -25.84 3.86 -9.46
C PHE A 276 -24.71 4.14 -10.45
N TYR A 277 -24.85 5.21 -11.22
CA TYR A 277 -23.79 5.74 -12.06
C TYR A 277 -23.80 7.27 -11.99
N THR A 278 -22.60 7.84 -11.99
CA THR A 278 -22.41 9.26 -12.25
C THR A 278 -21.13 9.51 -13.03
N ASN A 279 -21.13 10.55 -13.85
CA ASN A 279 -19.94 11.15 -14.46
C ASN A 279 -19.58 12.52 -13.85
N ASP A 280 -20.31 12.94 -12.81
CA ASP A 280 -19.98 14.07 -11.95
C ASP A 280 -19.82 13.57 -10.51
N ILE A 281 -18.56 13.43 -10.10
CA ILE A 281 -18.19 12.94 -8.77
C ILE A 281 -18.86 13.72 -7.63
N LYS A 282 -19.24 14.97 -7.84
CA LYS A 282 -19.89 15.80 -6.82
C LYS A 282 -21.26 15.27 -6.41
N SER A 283 -21.95 14.59 -7.33
CA SER A 283 -23.25 13.93 -7.05
C SER A 283 -23.13 12.81 -6.01
N LEU A 284 -21.92 12.30 -5.73
CA LEU A 284 -21.71 11.36 -4.65
C LEU A 284 -21.97 11.97 -3.27
N GLY A 285 -21.86 13.29 -3.14
CA GLY A 285 -22.14 14.00 -1.89
C GLY A 285 -23.62 14.34 -1.69
N GLU A 286 -24.52 13.91 -2.57
CA GLU A 286 -25.97 14.06 -2.31
C GLU A 286 -26.37 13.26 -1.06
N LYS A 287 -27.29 13.82 -0.27
CA LYS A 287 -27.74 13.27 1.02
C LYS A 287 -28.15 11.79 0.93
N ASP A 288 -28.88 11.43 -0.12
CA ASP A 288 -29.41 10.08 -0.30
C ASP A 288 -28.43 9.16 -1.06
N VAL A 289 -27.25 9.65 -1.41
CA VAL A 289 -26.21 8.89 -2.14
C VAL A 289 -25.04 8.60 -1.21
N PHE A 290 -24.44 9.63 -0.60
CA PHE A 290 -23.17 9.51 0.12
C PHE A 290 -23.20 8.41 1.20
N PRO A 291 -24.21 8.35 2.09
CA PRO A 291 -24.26 7.31 3.12
C PRO A 291 -24.35 5.89 2.56
N ASN A 292 -25.10 5.73 1.46
CA ASN A 292 -25.39 4.43 0.84
C ASN A 292 -24.18 3.85 0.11
N ILE A 293 -23.30 4.70 -0.41
CA ILE A 293 -22.08 4.26 -1.11
C ILE A 293 -20.83 4.28 -0.22
N TYR A 294 -20.83 5.05 0.88
CA TYR A 294 -19.64 5.23 1.73
C TYR A 294 -19.07 3.91 2.23
N GLY A 295 -19.93 2.95 2.55
CA GLY A 295 -19.53 1.63 2.99
C GLY A 295 -18.71 0.85 1.95
N CYS A 296 -18.85 1.15 0.67
CA CYS A 296 -18.02 0.59 -0.40
C CYS A 296 -16.64 1.24 -0.46
N PHE A 297 -16.47 2.48 0.03
CA PHE A 297 -15.17 3.19 0.07
C PHE A 297 -14.48 3.12 1.44
N ARG A 298 -14.94 2.23 2.34
CA ARG A 298 -14.19 1.92 3.57
C ARG A 298 -13.02 0.98 3.30
N ALA A 299 -13.16 0.06 2.35
CA ALA A 299 -12.13 -0.90 1.96
C ALA A 299 -11.57 -0.58 0.56
N MET A 300 -10.31 -0.95 0.29
CA MET A 300 -9.72 -0.79 -1.06
C MET A 300 -10.21 -1.84 -2.05
N TRP A 301 -10.58 -3.02 -1.55
CA TRP A 301 -11.07 -4.13 -2.36
C TRP A 301 -12.53 -3.94 -2.82
N GLY A 302 -13.04 -4.88 -3.62
CA GLY A 302 -14.43 -4.84 -4.10
C GLY A 302 -14.69 -3.86 -5.25
N LYS A 303 -13.64 -3.38 -5.93
CA LYS A 303 -13.71 -2.36 -6.97
C LYS A 303 -12.58 -2.46 -7.98
N LEU A 304 -12.86 -2.03 -9.21
CA LEU A 304 -11.86 -1.68 -10.23
C LEU A 304 -11.66 -0.16 -10.22
N ILE A 305 -10.42 0.27 -10.22
CA ILE A 305 -10.02 1.67 -10.22
C ILE A 305 -9.14 1.90 -11.44
N LYS A 306 -9.40 2.93 -12.23
CA LYS A 306 -8.56 3.26 -13.38
C LYS A 306 -7.10 3.42 -12.93
N SER A 307 -6.17 2.75 -13.61
CA SER A 307 -4.77 2.68 -13.16
C SER A 307 -4.14 4.06 -12.99
N SER A 308 -4.47 5.01 -13.86
CA SER A 308 -4.00 6.40 -13.78
C SER A 308 -4.45 7.11 -12.49
N ILE A 309 -5.62 6.77 -11.95
CA ILE A 309 -6.17 7.32 -10.69
C ILE A 309 -5.47 6.67 -9.50
N ALA A 310 -5.29 5.35 -9.53
CA ALA A 310 -4.58 4.63 -8.48
C ALA A 310 -3.14 5.17 -8.31
N ILE A 311 -2.44 5.42 -9.43
CA ILE A 311 -1.09 6.00 -9.45
C ILE A 311 -1.10 7.43 -8.89
N LYS A 312 -2.04 8.29 -9.31
CA LYS A 312 -2.16 9.67 -8.80
C LYS A 312 -2.40 9.69 -7.29
N ALA A 313 -3.32 8.88 -6.80
CA ALA A 313 -3.65 8.78 -5.38
C ALA A 313 -2.45 8.31 -4.54
N ARG A 314 -1.71 7.29 -5.00
CA ARG A 314 -0.48 6.83 -4.35
C ARG A 314 0.58 7.94 -4.27
N LYS A 315 0.83 8.64 -5.39
CA LYS A 315 1.76 9.77 -5.43
C LYS A 315 1.35 10.88 -4.46
N TYR A 316 0.05 11.21 -4.42
CA TYR A 316 -0.49 12.21 -3.50
C TYR A 316 -0.28 11.85 -2.03
N ILE A 317 -0.61 10.61 -1.63
CA ILE A 317 -0.45 10.13 -0.25
C ILE A 317 1.02 10.17 0.17
N ARG A 318 1.93 9.71 -0.71
CA ARG A 318 3.37 9.76 -0.45
C ARG A 318 3.89 11.19 -0.34
N PHE A 319 3.54 12.06 -1.29
CA PHE A 319 4.00 13.45 -1.32
C PHE A 319 3.56 14.24 -0.07
N ASN A 320 2.33 14.01 0.40
CA ASN A 320 1.80 14.67 1.59
C ASN A 320 2.14 13.94 2.89
N ASN A 321 2.96 12.88 2.84
CA ASN A 321 3.34 12.05 3.99
C ASN A 321 2.14 11.64 4.86
N ILE A 322 1.04 11.23 4.22
CA ILE A 322 -0.18 10.84 4.92
C ILE A 322 0.03 9.44 5.50
N GLN A 323 0.27 9.38 6.81
CA GLN A 323 0.47 8.13 7.53
C GLN A 323 -0.73 7.83 8.43
N VAL A 324 -1.30 6.64 8.25
CA VAL A 324 -2.37 6.08 9.08
C VAL A 324 -2.06 4.61 9.34
N SER A 325 -2.18 4.19 10.59
CA SER A 325 -2.02 2.79 10.98
C SER A 325 -3.34 2.04 10.93
N ASN A 326 -4.46 2.76 11.08
CA ASN A 326 -5.81 2.23 11.05
C ASN A 326 -6.66 2.94 10.00
N GLY A 327 -7.45 2.17 9.24
CA GLY A 327 -8.30 2.72 8.17
C GLY A 327 -7.52 3.31 6.99
N GLY A 328 -6.29 2.82 6.75
CA GLY A 328 -5.51 3.15 5.56
C GLY A 328 -6.30 2.97 4.27
N ASP A 329 -7.03 1.87 4.18
CA ASP A 329 -7.88 1.55 3.04
C ASP A 329 -8.95 2.61 2.77
N THR A 330 -9.52 3.18 3.83
CA THR A 330 -10.51 4.25 3.73
C THR A 330 -9.85 5.53 3.23
N ILE A 331 -8.66 5.89 3.73
CA ILE A 331 -7.90 7.04 3.23
C ILE A 331 -7.57 6.89 1.75
N PHE A 332 -7.09 5.71 1.32
CA PHE A 332 -6.83 5.44 -0.10
C PHE A 332 -8.09 5.56 -0.95
N SER A 333 -9.17 4.90 -0.52
CA SER A 333 -10.45 4.90 -1.24
C SER A 333 -11.05 6.30 -1.39
N LEU A 334 -11.05 7.10 -0.32
CA LEU A 334 -11.47 8.50 -0.37
C LEU A 334 -10.53 9.36 -1.23
N THR A 335 -9.25 8.99 -1.33
CA THR A 335 -8.30 9.67 -2.22
C THR A 335 -8.52 9.28 -3.68
N TYR A 336 -8.93 8.05 -3.99
CA TYR A 336 -9.33 7.70 -5.36
C TYR A 336 -10.50 8.57 -5.83
N LEU A 337 -11.51 8.78 -4.97
CA LEU A 337 -12.63 9.68 -5.26
C LEU A 337 -12.20 11.13 -5.49
N GLU A 338 -11.16 11.61 -4.80
CA GLU A 338 -10.61 12.97 -5.02
C GLU A 338 -10.03 13.15 -6.44
N PHE A 339 -9.58 12.07 -7.08
CA PHE A 339 -8.97 12.09 -8.41
C PHE A 339 -9.86 11.49 -9.51
N SER A 340 -11.11 11.14 -9.20
CA SER A 340 -12.07 10.54 -10.13
C SER A 340 -13.14 11.55 -10.53
N ASN A 341 -13.67 11.42 -11.74
CA ASN A 341 -14.84 12.15 -12.20
C ASN A 341 -16.08 11.25 -12.25
N SER A 342 -15.91 9.95 -12.58
CA SER A 342 -17.03 9.03 -12.80
C SER A 342 -16.97 7.77 -11.94
N VAL A 343 -18.11 7.32 -11.44
CA VAL A 343 -18.22 6.09 -10.63
C VAL A 343 -19.49 5.34 -11.02
N CYS A 344 -19.41 4.02 -11.11
CA CYS A 344 -20.57 3.13 -11.21
C CYS A 344 -20.56 2.04 -10.14
N PHE A 345 -21.75 1.62 -9.71
CA PHE A 345 -21.95 0.60 -8.69
C PHE A 345 -22.83 -0.52 -9.19
N LYS A 346 -22.46 -1.75 -8.85
CA LYS A 346 -23.27 -2.95 -9.05
C LYS A 346 -23.91 -3.37 -7.73
N ASN A 347 -25.23 -3.46 -7.71
CA ASN A 347 -25.98 -4.00 -6.58
C ASN A 347 -25.93 -5.54 -6.56
N ARG A 348 -24.73 -6.07 -6.33
CA ARG A 348 -24.45 -7.51 -6.23
C ARG A 348 -23.23 -7.72 -5.36
N ALA A 349 -23.29 -8.68 -4.44
CA ALA A 349 -22.12 -9.13 -3.72
C ALA A 349 -21.20 -9.93 -4.66
N LEU A 350 -20.05 -9.35 -5.01
CA LEU A 350 -19.05 -9.99 -5.88
C LEU A 350 -17.70 -10.21 -5.18
N TYR A 351 -17.54 -9.65 -3.98
CA TYR A 351 -16.38 -9.84 -3.11
C TYR A 351 -16.80 -10.59 -1.85
N TYR A 352 -15.99 -11.56 -1.40
CA TYR A 352 -16.27 -12.34 -0.20
C TYR A 352 -15.21 -12.07 0.87
N TYR A 353 -15.61 -11.33 1.90
CA TYR A 353 -14.77 -10.90 3.01
C TYR A 353 -14.83 -11.88 4.18
N ARG A 354 -13.68 -12.41 4.58
CA ARG A 354 -13.53 -13.39 5.65
C ARG A 354 -13.27 -12.71 6.99
N ILE A 355 -14.20 -12.87 7.94
CA ILE A 355 -14.04 -12.36 9.31
C ILE A 355 -13.31 -13.40 10.16
N ARG A 356 -12.06 -13.11 10.50
CA ARG A 356 -11.19 -13.95 11.35
C ARG A 356 -11.08 -13.42 12.78
N LYS A 357 -11.11 -14.32 13.77
CA LYS A 357 -10.89 -13.98 15.19
C LYS A 357 -9.48 -13.46 15.47
N THR A 358 -8.49 -13.95 14.72
CA THR A 358 -7.07 -13.60 14.89
C THR A 358 -6.66 -12.33 14.14
N SER A 359 -7.60 -11.59 13.56
CA SER A 359 -7.32 -10.33 12.86
C SER A 359 -6.50 -9.37 13.72
N ILE A 360 -5.47 -8.78 13.12
CA ILE A 360 -4.60 -7.77 13.73
C ILE A 360 -5.43 -6.60 14.27
N TYR A 361 -6.51 -6.24 13.57
CA TYR A 361 -7.43 -5.17 13.95
C TYR A 361 -7.96 -5.35 15.38
N ASN A 362 -8.25 -6.59 15.80
CA ASN A 362 -8.90 -6.88 17.09
C ASN A 362 -7.94 -6.91 18.28
N ARG A 363 -6.62 -6.75 18.05
CA ARG A 363 -5.60 -6.92 19.11
C ARG A 363 -4.86 -5.64 19.48
N ASP A 364 -4.94 -4.61 18.65
CA ASP A 364 -4.19 -3.38 18.85
C ASP A 364 -4.99 -2.36 19.69
N ILE A 365 -4.48 -2.12 20.90
CA ILE A 365 -4.98 -1.15 21.87
C ILE A 365 -4.08 0.10 21.95
N GLY A 366 -3.35 0.41 20.88
CA GLY A 366 -2.47 1.57 20.85
C GLY A 366 -3.20 2.88 21.19
N LYS A 367 -2.67 3.63 22.16
CA LYS A 367 -3.27 4.87 22.70
C LYS A 367 -3.59 5.94 21.65
N LYS A 368 -2.93 5.87 20.49
CA LYS A 368 -3.08 6.82 19.37
C LYS A 368 -3.91 6.29 18.21
N ARG A 369 -4.41 5.05 18.30
CA ARG A 369 -5.20 4.40 17.23
C ARG A 369 -6.40 5.25 16.81
N TYR A 370 -7.09 5.86 17.77
CA TYR A 370 -8.29 6.64 17.49
C TYR A 370 -8.01 7.90 16.64
N LEU A 371 -6.79 8.43 16.69
CA LEU A 371 -6.41 9.64 15.95
C LEU A 371 -6.48 9.42 14.43
N ASP A 372 -6.32 8.19 13.94
CA ASP A 372 -6.44 7.92 12.51
C ASP A 372 -7.88 8.09 12.01
N TYR A 373 -8.90 7.81 12.85
CA TYR A 373 -10.30 8.05 12.49
C TYR A 373 -10.65 9.55 12.46
N ILE A 374 -9.96 10.37 13.25
CA ILE A 374 -10.07 11.84 13.14
C ILE A 374 -9.53 12.30 11.78
N LYS A 375 -8.40 11.75 11.32
CA LYS A 375 -7.86 12.04 9.98
C LYS A 375 -8.84 11.61 8.88
N ILE A 376 -9.50 10.45 9.03
CA ILE A 376 -10.52 9.97 8.10
C ILE A 376 -11.72 10.92 8.07
N TYR A 377 -12.20 11.38 9.23
CA TYR A 377 -13.28 12.39 9.30
C TYR A 377 -12.91 13.65 8.51
N PHE A 378 -11.70 14.20 8.73
CA PHE A 378 -11.26 15.39 8.00
C PHE A 378 -11.04 15.13 6.51
N LYS A 379 -10.61 13.93 6.11
CA LYS A 379 -10.53 13.53 4.70
C LYS A 379 -11.92 13.50 4.05
N SER A 380 -12.91 12.88 4.69
CA SER A 380 -14.29 12.87 4.21
C SER A 380 -14.87 14.28 4.11
N LYS A 381 -14.64 15.12 5.14
CA LYS A 381 -15.03 16.54 5.13
C LYS A 381 -14.37 17.32 3.99
N LYS A 382 -13.09 17.08 3.71
CA LYS A 382 -12.37 17.70 2.59
C LYS A 382 -13.00 17.33 1.24
N ASN A 383 -13.33 16.05 1.03
CA ASN A 383 -13.99 15.61 -0.20
C ASN A 383 -15.37 16.29 -0.36
N LEU A 384 -16.19 16.28 0.69
CA LEU A 384 -17.50 16.96 0.68
C LEU A 384 -17.37 18.46 0.39
N ALA A 385 -16.35 19.13 0.94
CA ALA A 385 -16.07 20.54 0.64
C ALA A 385 -15.67 20.75 -0.82
N ALA A 386 -14.82 19.88 -1.38
CA ALA A 386 -14.44 19.93 -2.80
C ALA A 386 -15.63 19.68 -3.75
N TRP A 387 -16.67 19.01 -3.26
CA TRP A 387 -17.91 18.76 -4.00
C TRP A 387 -18.98 19.82 -3.81
N ASP A 388 -18.74 20.82 -2.95
CA ASP A 388 -19.77 21.79 -2.51
C ASP A 388 -20.98 21.11 -1.86
N LYS A 389 -20.71 20.09 -1.04
CA LYS A 389 -21.70 19.22 -0.37
C LYS A 389 -21.55 19.21 1.14
N ILE A 390 -21.03 20.29 1.72
CA ILE A 390 -21.05 20.49 3.18
C ILE A 390 -22.45 20.98 3.56
N ASN A 391 -23.19 20.11 4.26
CA ASN A 391 -24.50 20.38 4.83
C ASN A 391 -24.65 19.57 6.13
N ASP A 392 -25.69 19.87 6.91
CA ASP A 392 -25.91 19.26 8.23
C ASP A 392 -26.04 17.72 8.15
N ASP A 393 -26.70 17.19 7.13
CA ASP A 393 -26.88 15.75 6.95
C ASP A 393 -25.56 15.02 6.70
N ASN A 394 -24.75 15.55 5.78
CA ASN A 394 -23.44 14.97 5.47
C ASN A 394 -22.47 15.10 6.63
N LEU A 395 -22.47 16.24 7.34
CA LEU A 395 -21.64 16.44 8.53
C LEU A 395 -22.06 15.48 9.66
N PHE A 396 -23.36 15.33 9.89
CA PHE A 396 -23.90 14.37 10.85
C PHE A 396 -23.53 12.93 10.48
N PHE A 397 -23.59 12.57 9.19
CA PHE A 397 -23.20 11.25 8.72
C PHE A 397 -21.73 10.94 9.00
N ILE A 398 -20.80 11.83 8.60
CA ILE A 398 -19.36 11.59 8.85
C ILE A 398 -19.02 11.65 10.35
N ALA A 399 -19.75 12.44 11.14
CA ALA A 399 -19.64 12.43 12.60
C ALA A 399 -20.13 11.11 13.20
N SER A 400 -21.20 10.52 12.67
CA SER A 400 -21.71 9.20 13.08
C SER A 400 -20.73 8.07 12.74
N VAL A 401 -20.03 8.18 11.61
CA VAL A 401 -18.92 7.27 11.24
C VAL A 401 -17.75 7.40 12.23
N LEU A 402 -17.38 8.63 12.60
CA LEU A 402 -16.36 8.89 13.62
C LEU A 402 -16.77 8.30 14.97
N TYR A 403 -18.00 8.57 15.43
CA TYR A 403 -18.56 8.03 16.66
C TYR A 403 -18.49 6.50 16.69
N SER A 404 -18.94 5.83 15.61
CA SER A 404 -18.89 4.37 15.51
C SER A 404 -17.45 3.85 15.65
N SER A 405 -16.48 4.54 15.04
CA SER A 405 -15.07 4.16 15.13
C SER A 405 -14.49 4.38 16.54
N MET A 406 -14.92 5.44 17.24
CA MET A 406 -14.56 5.67 18.65
C MET A 406 -15.12 4.58 19.56
N LYS A 407 -16.40 4.22 19.35
CA LYS A 407 -17.06 3.14 20.08
C LYS A 407 -16.35 1.81 19.86
N ASP A 408 -15.97 1.47 18.63
CA ASP A 408 -15.20 0.26 18.32
C ASP A 408 -13.86 0.24 19.09
N CYS A 409 -13.14 1.37 19.18
CA CYS A 409 -11.93 1.46 19.99
C CYS A 409 -12.19 1.24 21.49
N ILE A 410 -13.29 1.77 22.02
CA ILE A 410 -13.70 1.56 23.42
C ILE A 410 -14.02 0.08 23.66
N ASP A 411 -14.75 -0.57 22.77
CA ASP A 411 -15.13 -1.98 22.87
C ASP A 411 -13.91 -2.91 22.80
N VAL A 412 -12.94 -2.60 21.93
CA VAL A 412 -11.66 -3.31 21.86
C VAL A 412 -10.86 -3.14 23.16
N ALA A 413 -10.76 -1.91 23.69
CA ALA A 413 -10.09 -1.65 24.98
C ALA A 413 -10.78 -2.39 26.14
N ALA A 414 -12.11 -2.41 26.15
CA ALA A 414 -12.90 -3.08 27.17
C ALA A 414 -12.74 -4.61 27.14
N SER A 415 -12.60 -5.21 25.96
CA SER A 415 -12.50 -6.67 25.78
C SER A 415 -11.07 -7.22 25.79
N ALA A 416 -10.04 -6.39 25.70
CA ALA A 416 -8.63 -6.79 25.70
C ALA A 416 -8.11 -7.25 27.08
N ILE A 417 -8.57 -8.40 27.58
CA ILE A 417 -8.24 -8.92 28.93
C ILE A 417 -6.74 -9.12 29.15
N ASN A 418 -5.99 -9.42 28.09
CA ASN A 418 -4.54 -9.68 28.17
C ASN A 418 -3.69 -8.40 28.16
N ALA A 419 -4.29 -7.22 27.94
CA ALA A 419 -3.58 -5.96 27.97
C ALA A 419 -3.54 -5.36 29.39
N PRO A 420 -2.49 -4.58 29.73
CA PRO A 420 -2.44 -3.84 30.99
C PRO A 420 -3.70 -3.01 31.22
N ILE A 421 -4.23 -3.04 32.45
CA ILE A 421 -5.44 -2.31 32.82
C ILE A 421 -5.26 -0.80 32.58
N GLU A 422 -4.07 -0.28 32.87
CA GLU A 422 -3.71 1.13 32.70
C GLU A 422 -3.85 1.55 31.25
N ASP A 423 -3.32 0.76 30.30
CA ASP A 423 -3.38 1.08 28.87
C ASP A 423 -4.82 1.08 28.35
N ARG A 424 -5.65 0.15 28.82
CA ARG A 424 -7.07 0.05 28.46
C ARG A 424 -7.86 1.27 28.95
N ILE A 425 -7.66 1.67 30.20
CA ILE A 425 -8.29 2.87 30.77
C ILE A 425 -7.79 4.14 30.08
N GLU A 426 -6.49 4.21 29.81
CA GLU A 426 -5.87 5.38 29.17
C GLU A 426 -6.39 5.58 27.75
N LEU A 427 -6.56 4.52 26.94
CA LEU A 427 -7.16 4.64 25.61
C LEU A 427 -8.59 5.19 25.67
N ILE A 428 -9.45 4.65 26.54
CA ILE A 428 -10.83 5.14 26.70
C ILE A 428 -10.82 6.61 27.14
N THR A 429 -9.97 6.95 28.12
CA THR A 429 -9.84 8.32 28.65
C THR A 429 -9.33 9.29 27.57
N ALA A 430 -8.36 8.87 26.75
CA ALA A 430 -7.82 9.67 25.66
C ALA A 430 -8.91 9.98 24.61
N ILE A 431 -9.74 9.00 24.23
CA ILE A 431 -10.84 9.18 23.28
C ILE A 431 -11.84 10.23 23.80
N VAL A 432 -12.32 10.10 25.04
CA VAL A 432 -13.37 10.99 25.56
C VAL A 432 -12.87 12.38 25.95
N SER A 433 -11.56 12.53 26.17
CA SER A 433 -10.93 13.82 26.51
C SER A 433 -10.37 14.56 25.29
N ASP A 434 -10.28 13.92 24.12
CA ASP A 434 -9.79 14.54 22.90
C ASP A 434 -10.68 15.71 22.47
N LYS A 435 -10.06 16.88 22.24
CA LYS A 435 -10.78 18.13 21.96
C LYS A 435 -11.53 18.08 20.63
N GLU A 436 -10.95 17.46 19.60
CA GLU A 436 -11.56 17.38 18.28
C GLU A 436 -12.72 16.40 18.28
N VAL A 437 -12.55 15.22 18.89
CA VAL A 437 -13.66 14.24 19.05
C VAL A 437 -14.83 14.89 19.79
N ARG A 438 -14.56 15.52 20.94
CA ARG A 438 -15.62 16.20 21.71
C ARG A 438 -16.33 17.27 20.91
N LYS A 439 -15.58 18.11 20.19
CA LYS A 439 -16.14 19.18 19.37
C LYS A 439 -17.03 18.62 18.27
N ILE A 440 -16.52 17.70 17.45
CA ILE A 440 -17.24 17.12 16.32
C ILE A 440 -18.55 16.45 16.78
N LEU A 441 -18.48 15.64 17.84
CA LEU A 441 -19.65 14.91 18.32
C LEU A 441 -20.63 15.80 19.08
N ASN A 442 -20.17 16.87 19.73
CA ASN A 442 -21.04 17.86 20.35
C ASN A 442 -21.81 18.67 19.31
N ASP A 443 -21.12 19.12 18.26
CA ASP A 443 -21.73 19.85 17.14
C ASP A 443 -22.79 18.99 16.42
N SER A 444 -22.68 17.66 16.51
CA SER A 444 -23.64 16.69 15.95
C SER A 444 -24.62 16.11 16.98
N CYS A 445 -24.67 16.65 18.20
CA CYS A 445 -25.55 16.21 19.30
C CYS A 445 -25.45 14.71 19.69
N ILE A 446 -24.30 14.07 19.47
CA ILE A 446 -24.07 12.64 19.78
C ILE A 446 -22.93 12.40 20.79
N LEU A 447 -22.38 13.46 21.39
CA LEU A 447 -21.32 13.34 22.40
C LEU A 447 -21.74 12.53 23.63
N MET A 448 -22.98 12.67 24.09
CA MET A 448 -23.46 11.95 25.28
C MET A 448 -23.44 10.43 25.09
N ASN A 449 -23.77 9.94 23.89
CA ASN A 449 -23.72 8.52 23.57
C ASN A 449 -22.30 7.96 23.75
N LEU A 450 -21.27 8.71 23.31
CA LEU A 450 -19.87 8.29 23.48
C LEU A 450 -19.47 8.25 24.96
N ILE A 451 -19.93 9.21 25.76
CA ILE A 451 -19.67 9.24 27.21
C ILE A 451 -20.28 8.01 27.89
N ASP A 452 -21.51 7.65 27.52
CA ASP A 452 -22.18 6.47 28.05
C ASP A 452 -21.46 5.17 27.66
N ASP A 453 -21.02 5.06 26.40
CA ASP A 453 -20.22 3.93 25.92
C ASP A 453 -18.89 3.81 26.68
N ALA A 454 -18.21 4.93 26.95
CA ALA A 454 -16.97 4.96 27.72
C ALA A 454 -17.18 4.52 29.17
N ILE A 455 -18.25 4.99 29.83
CA ILE A 455 -18.61 4.56 31.19
C ILE A 455 -18.87 3.04 31.20
N ASN A 456 -19.59 2.53 30.19
CA ASN A 456 -19.84 1.10 30.04
C ASN A 456 -18.54 0.30 29.84
N GLY A 457 -17.64 0.76 28.98
CA GLY A 457 -16.32 0.15 28.77
C GLY A 457 -15.49 0.08 30.05
N LEU A 458 -15.43 1.17 30.81
CA LEU A 458 -14.74 1.21 32.11
C LEU A 458 -15.36 0.26 33.13
N ASN A 459 -16.69 0.15 33.16
CA ASN A 459 -17.40 -0.80 34.01
C ASN A 459 -17.07 -2.26 33.66
N ILE A 460 -16.92 -2.58 32.36
CA ILE A 460 -16.49 -3.92 31.90
C ILE A 460 -15.07 -4.22 32.40
N ILE A 461 -14.15 -3.26 32.24
CA ILE A 461 -12.76 -3.39 32.72
C ILE A 461 -12.76 -3.65 34.23
N ALA A 462 -13.47 -2.84 35.02
CA ALA A 462 -13.55 -2.99 36.47
C ALA A 462 -14.09 -4.37 36.91
N LYS A 463 -15.12 -4.89 36.23
CA LYS A 463 -15.68 -6.22 36.50
C LYS A 463 -14.71 -7.35 36.16
N SER A 464 -13.98 -7.25 35.03
CA SER A 464 -13.00 -8.26 34.62
C SER A 464 -11.85 -8.42 35.62
N ASN A 465 -11.37 -7.31 36.20
CA ASN A 465 -10.26 -7.34 37.17
C ASN A 465 -10.68 -7.90 38.54
N ARG A 466 -11.91 -7.64 38.99
CA ARG A 466 -12.43 -8.24 40.23
C ARG A 466 -12.52 -9.77 40.14
N LYS A 467 -12.75 -10.34 38.96
CA LYS A 467 -12.78 -11.79 38.73
C LYS A 467 -11.40 -12.44 38.61
N ALA A 468 -10.35 -11.67 38.30
CA ALA A 468 -8.99 -12.18 38.23
C ALA A 468 -8.28 -12.21 39.59
N ASN A 469 -8.76 -11.41 40.55
CA ASN A 469 -8.21 -11.30 41.90
C ASN A 469 -8.95 -12.15 42.96
N ASN A 470 -9.99 -12.90 42.54
CA ASN A 470 -10.70 -13.91 43.33
C ASN A 470 -10.44 -15.28 42.71
#